data_AF-A0A1A3NL73-F1
#
_entry.id   AF-A0A1A3NL73-F1
#
_cell.length_a   1.000
_cell.length_b   1.000
_cell.length_c   1.000
_cell.angle_alpha   90.00
_cell.angle_beta   90.00
_cell.angle_gamma   90.00
#
_symmetry.space_group_name_H-M   'P 1'
#
loop_
_entity.id
_entity.type
_entity.pdbx_description
1 polymer ?
#
loop_
_entity_poly.entity_id
_entity_poly.type
_entity_poly.pdbx_seq_one_letter_code
_entity_poly.pdbx_strand_id
1 'polypeptide(L)'
;MSDDVLVRPELIDLNEVSRQRVSEQIEAKGGYCESCGATGFDIGGALYLGFLFLNEDSDNYMVALTCRNPECRKPRTGIVLQRQEFLTSGTDDAVN
;
A
#
# COMPACT_ATOMS: atom_id res chain seq x y z
N MET A 1 -25.86 -8.15 5.90
CA MET A 1 -24.82 -8.78 6.73
C MET A 1 -23.60 -7.90 6.56
N SER A 2 -23.35 -7.02 7.51
CA SER A 2 -22.17 -6.17 7.47
C SER A 2 -21.00 -7.06 7.84
N ASP A 3 -20.23 -7.45 6.84
CA ASP A 3 -18.83 -7.84 7.02
C ASP A 3 -18.15 -6.63 7.65
N ASP A 4 -18.23 -6.55 8.98
CA ASP A 4 -17.25 -5.86 9.79
C ASP A 4 -15.96 -6.65 9.55
N VAL A 5 -15.35 -6.39 8.39
CA VAL A 5 -14.00 -6.84 8.09
C VAL A 5 -13.20 -6.24 9.22
N LEU A 6 -12.86 -7.07 10.20
CA LEU A 6 -12.04 -6.70 11.34
C LEU A 6 -10.75 -6.11 10.75
N VAL A 7 -10.75 -4.80 10.54
CA VAL A 7 -9.60 -4.08 10.01
C VAL A 7 -8.58 -4.24 11.12
N ARG A 8 -7.55 -5.02 10.80
CA ARG A 8 -6.44 -5.22 11.71
C ARG A 8 -5.95 -3.82 12.10
N PRO A 9 -5.89 -3.46 13.39
CA PRO A 9 -5.53 -2.11 13.80
C PRO A 9 -4.12 -1.71 13.32
N GLU A 10 -3.27 -2.67 12.97
CA GLU A 10 -1.99 -2.44 12.32
C GLU A 10 -2.05 -2.03 10.83
N LEU A 11 -3.20 -2.15 10.16
CA LEU A 11 -3.42 -1.75 8.77
C LEU A 11 -3.99 -0.32 8.70
N ILE A 12 -3.23 0.57 8.08
CA ILE A 12 -3.67 1.94 7.78
C ILE A 12 -4.54 1.92 6.53
N ASP A 13 -5.76 2.44 6.64
CA ASP A 13 -6.60 2.69 5.47
C ASP A 13 -6.08 3.88 4.65
N LEU A 14 -6.02 3.71 3.33
CA LEU A 14 -5.54 4.75 2.44
C LEU A 14 -6.73 5.53 1.87
N ASN A 15 -6.75 6.83 2.13
CA ASN A 15 -7.67 7.75 1.44
C ASN A 15 -7.32 7.86 -0.05
N GLU A 16 -8.21 8.49 -0.82
CA GLU A 16 -8.07 8.61 -2.27
C GLU A 16 -6.76 9.28 -2.70
N VAL A 17 -6.32 10.33 -1.98
CA VAL A 17 -5.07 11.04 -2.26
C VAL A 17 -3.86 10.13 -2.04
N SER A 18 -3.84 9.36 -0.95
CA SER A 18 -2.77 8.41 -0.68
C SER A 18 -2.75 7.27 -1.69
N ARG A 19 -3.91 6.76 -2.12
CA ARG A 19 -3.98 5.76 -3.20
C ARG A 19 -3.44 6.32 -4.52
N GLN A 20 -3.80 7.56 -4.87
CA GLN A 20 -3.28 8.21 -6.07
C GLN A 20 -1.75 8.32 -6.03
N ARG A 21 -1.17 8.73 -4.88
CA ARG A 21 0.28 8.77 -4.72
C ARG A 21 0.94 7.40 -4.80
N VAL A 22 0.34 6.36 -4.21
CA VAL A 22 0.84 4.99 -4.37
C VAL A 22 0.84 4.60 -5.86
N SER A 23 -0.20 4.95 -6.62
CA SER A 23 -0.23 4.70 -8.06
C SER A 23 0.92 5.40 -8.79
N GLU A 24 1.17 6.68 -8.48
CA GLU A 24 2.30 7.44 -9.05
C GLU A 24 3.66 6.80 -8.69
N GLN A 25 3.81 6.27 -7.48
CA GLN A 25 5.03 5.57 -7.07
C GLN A 25 5.20 4.23 -7.80
N ILE A 26 4.12 3.49 -8.06
CA ILE A 26 4.17 2.27 -8.87
C ILE A 26 4.65 2.63 -10.28
N GLU A 27 4.10 3.67 -10.91
CA GLU A 27 4.52 4.11 -12.24
C GLU A 27 5.98 4.59 -12.25
N ALA A 28 6.37 5.43 -11.30
CA ALA A 28 7.72 5.99 -11.21
C ALA A 28 8.81 4.92 -11.00
N LYS A 29 8.48 3.84 -10.27
CA LYS A 29 9.40 2.71 -10.04
C LYS A 29 9.30 1.64 -11.13
N GLY A 30 8.48 1.85 -12.17
CA GLY A 30 8.27 0.89 -13.26
C GLY A 30 7.58 -0.41 -12.80
N GLY A 31 6.70 -0.31 -11.80
CA GLY A 31 6.03 -1.45 -11.17
C GLY A 31 5.10 -2.19 -12.14
N TYR A 32 5.30 -3.49 -12.23
CA TYR A 32 4.46 -4.41 -12.99
C TYR A 32 4.15 -5.65 -12.15
N CYS A 33 3.09 -6.35 -12.53
CA CYS A 33 2.72 -7.59 -11.88
C CYS A 33 3.70 -8.69 -12.31
N GLU A 34 4.50 -9.21 -11.39
CA GLU A 34 5.49 -10.26 -11.68
C GLU A 34 4.86 -11.55 -12.24
N SER A 35 3.55 -11.75 -12.02
CA SER A 35 2.84 -12.92 -12.52
C SER A 35 2.34 -12.80 -13.97
N CYS A 36 2.02 -11.60 -14.45
CA CYS A 36 1.35 -11.43 -15.75
C CYS A 36 1.79 -10.21 -16.57
N GLY A 37 2.69 -9.38 -16.04
CA GLY A 37 3.23 -8.19 -16.70
C GLY A 37 2.30 -6.98 -16.74
N ALA A 38 1.07 -7.08 -16.24
CA ALA A 38 0.14 -5.95 -16.21
C ALA A 38 0.61 -4.85 -15.23
N THR A 39 0.31 -3.60 -15.56
CA THR A 39 0.69 -2.41 -14.76
C THR A 39 -0.46 -1.87 -13.90
N GLY A 40 -1.68 -2.38 -14.09
CA GLY A 40 -2.87 -1.93 -13.37
C GLY A 40 -3.07 -2.68 -12.04
N PHE A 41 -3.17 -1.92 -10.95
CA PHE A 41 -3.40 -2.44 -9.60
C PHE A 41 -4.54 -1.71 -8.88
N ASP A 42 -5.30 -2.45 -8.10
CA ASP A 42 -6.09 -1.92 -6.99
C ASP A 42 -5.24 -1.82 -5.74
N ILE A 43 -5.33 -0.67 -5.08
CA ILE A 43 -4.50 -0.30 -3.93
C ILE A 43 -5.33 -0.51 -2.67
N GLY A 44 -4.83 -1.39 -1.80
CA GLY A 44 -5.42 -1.72 -0.50
C GLY A 44 -4.81 -0.91 0.65
N GLY A 45 -4.91 -1.46 1.86
CA GLY A 45 -4.32 -0.86 3.06
C GLY A 45 -2.79 -0.94 3.08
N ALA A 46 -2.18 -0.13 3.95
CA ALA A 46 -0.75 -0.11 4.21
C ALA A 46 -0.44 -0.69 5.58
N LEU A 47 0.52 -1.62 5.63
CA LEU A 47 1.04 -2.21 6.87
C LEU A 47 2.36 -1.53 7.23
N TYR A 48 2.45 -0.98 8.43
CA TYR A 48 3.71 -0.46 8.94
C TYR A 48 4.69 -1.60 9.21
N LEU A 49 5.89 -1.56 8.63
CA LEU A 49 6.90 -2.62 8.78
C LEU A 49 7.83 -2.39 9.97
N GLY A 50 7.77 -1.23 10.62
CA GLY A 50 8.71 -0.88 11.68
C GLY A 50 10.14 -0.78 11.15
N PHE A 51 11.10 -1.17 11.99
CA PHE A 51 12.50 -1.34 11.64
C PHE A 51 12.77 -2.84 11.37
N LEU A 52 13.13 -3.20 10.15
CA LEU A 52 13.63 -4.55 9.88
C LEU A 52 15.10 -4.70 10.35
N PHE A 53 15.82 -3.57 10.51
CA PHE A 53 17.20 -3.53 11.01
C PHE A 53 17.49 -2.25 11.83
N LEU A 54 18.47 -2.32 12.73
CA LEU A 54 18.92 -1.24 13.64
C LEU A 54 19.35 0.08 12.95
N ASN A 55 19.58 0.08 11.64
CA ASN A 55 20.09 1.21 10.86
C ASN A 55 19.21 1.56 9.65
N GLU A 56 18.03 0.96 9.53
CA GLU A 56 17.14 1.26 8.40
C GLU A 56 16.34 2.55 8.68
N ASP A 57 16.16 3.35 7.63
CA ASP A 57 15.35 4.57 7.66
C ASP A 57 13.97 4.22 8.25
N SER A 58 13.60 4.95 9.30
CA SER A 58 12.33 4.74 9.99
C SER A 58 11.21 5.18 9.05
N ASP A 59 10.08 4.47 9.04
CA ASP A 59 8.86 4.80 8.26
C ASP A 59 8.62 4.04 6.94
N ASN A 60 9.07 2.78 6.84
CA ASN A 60 8.68 1.88 5.75
C ASN A 60 7.30 1.22 5.98
N TYR A 61 6.53 1.16 4.89
CA TYR A 61 5.20 0.56 4.82
C TYR A 61 5.13 -0.42 3.66
N MET A 62 4.46 -1.55 3.86
CA MET A 62 4.03 -2.43 2.78
C MET A 62 2.60 -2.07 2.38
N VAL A 63 2.42 -1.58 1.17
CA VAL A 63 1.08 -1.32 0.62
C VAL A 63 0.62 -2.54 -0.16
N ALA A 64 -0.58 -3.04 0.18
CA ALA A 64 -1.17 -4.18 -0.50
C ALA A 64 -1.65 -3.79 -1.91
N LEU A 65 -1.29 -4.60 -2.91
CA LEU A 65 -1.68 -4.41 -4.31
C LEU A 65 -2.44 -5.64 -4.81
N THR A 66 -3.50 -5.41 -5.58
CA THR A 66 -4.21 -6.47 -6.31
C THR A 66 -4.18 -6.17 -7.80
N CYS A 67 -3.55 -7.03 -8.59
CA CYS A 67 -3.52 -6.92 -10.04
C CYS A 67 -4.95 -6.97 -10.60
N ARG A 68 -5.29 -6.01 -11.46
CA ARG A 68 -6.61 -5.91 -12.09
C ARG A 68 -6.85 -6.90 -13.22
N ASN A 69 -5.82 -7.62 -13.66
CA ASN A 69 -5.96 -8.63 -14.71
C ASN A 69 -6.69 -9.87 -14.13
N PRO A 70 -7.91 -10.19 -14.58
CA PRO A 70 -8.68 -11.32 -14.06
C PRO A 70 -8.01 -12.67 -14.33
N GLU A 71 -7.16 -12.76 -15.36
CA GLU A 71 -6.42 -13.97 -15.73
C GLU A 71 -5.11 -14.12 -14.92
N CYS A 72 -4.83 -13.23 -13.98
CA CYS A 72 -3.60 -13.26 -13.19
C CYS A 72 -3.60 -14.45 -12.21
N ARG A 73 -2.62 -15.34 -12.34
CA ARG A 73 -2.48 -16.54 -11.48
C ARG A 73 -2.11 -16.20 -10.04
N LYS A 74 -1.44 -15.05 -9.81
CA LYS A 74 -1.07 -14.54 -8.49
C LYS A 74 -1.39 -13.05 -8.42
N PRO A 75 -2.67 -12.68 -8.22
CA PRO A 75 -3.10 -11.30 -8.34
C PRO A 75 -2.68 -10.45 -7.14
N ARG A 76 -2.41 -11.03 -5.97
CA ARG A 76 -2.05 -10.29 -4.76
C ARG A 76 -0.54 -10.15 -4.63
N THR A 77 -0.07 -8.91 -4.45
CA THR A 77 1.33 -8.56 -4.21
C THR A 77 1.40 -7.34 -3.27
N GLY A 78 2.58 -6.77 -3.07
CA GLY A 78 2.75 -5.54 -2.33
C GLY A 78 3.95 -4.74 -2.80
N ILE A 79 3.94 -3.44 -2.50
CA ILE A 79 5.06 -2.53 -2.73
C ILE A 79 5.50 -1.94 -1.40
N VAL A 80 6.82 -1.82 -1.19
CA VAL A 80 7.38 -1.14 -0.02
C VAL A 80 7.61 0.32 -0.35
N LEU A 81 7.04 1.21 0.45
CA LEU A 81 7.14 2.67 0.33
C LEU A 81 7.40 3.30 1.70
N GLN A 82 8.13 4.40 1.72
CA GLN A 82 8.28 5.24 2.90
C GLN A 82 7.02 6.08 3.13
N ARG A 83 6.70 6.44 4.38
CA ARG A 83 5.55 7.29 4.75
C ARG A 83 5.43 8.51 3.83
N GLN A 84 6.53 9.25 3.66
CA GLN A 84 6.54 10.49 2.88
C GLN A 84 6.27 10.31 1.38
N GLU A 85 6.43 9.09 0.85
CA GLU A 85 6.16 8.80 -0.56
C GLU A 85 4.65 8.76 -0.87
N PHE A 86 3.77 8.53 0.12
CA PHE A 86 2.34 8.37 -0.12
C PHE A 86 1.39 8.97 0.94
N LEU A 87 1.87 9.20 2.16
CA LEU A 87 1.13 9.92 3.21
C LEU A 87 1.54 11.39 3.20
N THR A 88 0.57 12.29 3.31
CA THR A 88 0.86 13.71 3.54
C THR A 88 1.04 13.90 5.04
N SER A 89 2.10 14.60 5.46
CA SER A 89 2.26 15.05 6.85
C SER A 89 1.12 16.00 7.21
N GLY A 90 -0.01 15.48 7.70
CA GLY A 90 -1.16 16.34 8.00
C GLY A 90 -2.53 15.68 8.16
N THR A 91 -2.65 14.35 8.34
CA THR A 91 -3.95 13.77 8.73
C THR A 91 -3.73 12.44 9.48
N ASP A 92 -3.49 12.53 10.78
CA ASP A 92 -4.41 12.00 11.81
C ASP A 92 -3.82 12.25 13.22
N ASP A 93 -4.00 13.48 13.70
CA ASP A 93 -4.25 13.70 15.13
C ASP A 93 -5.77 13.99 15.20
N ALA A 94 -6.56 12.94 15.06
CA ALA A 94 -7.96 12.93 15.43
C ALA A 94 -8.12 11.86 16.51
N VAL A 95 -7.46 12.11 17.65
CA VAL A 95 -7.71 11.40 18.90
C VAL A 95 -9.15 11.72 19.32
N ASN A 96 -9.99 10.68 19.27
CA ASN A 96 -11.29 10.47 19.94
C ASN A 96 -11.96 11.68 20.62
#